data_AF-A0A0L6W4H1-F1
#
_entry.id   AF-A0A0L6W4H1-F1
#
_cell.length_a   1.000
_cell.length_b   1.000
_cell.length_c   1.000
_cell.angle_alpha   90.00
_cell.angle_beta   90.00
_cell.angle_gamma   90.00
#
_symmetry.space_group_name_H-M   'P 1'
#
loop_
_entity.id
_entity.type
_entity.pdbx_description
1 polymer ?
#
loop_
_entity_poly.entity_id
_entity_poly.type
_entity_poly.pdbx_seq_one_letter_code
_entity_poly.pdbx_strand_id
1 'polypeptide(L)'
;MNCKECRYLLFDYVDNKLTPDTKEIIDEHLQVCPECAARMEALQVRQEELEQASGMFFYLFKPSGGFKRLFIIASLLTALLFAILTYLHLKNLIF
;
A
#
# COMPACT_ATOMS: atom_id res chain seq x y z
N MET A 1 -26.00 -9.59 18.34
CA MET A 1 -25.09 -10.27 17.40
C MET A 1 -24.74 -11.67 17.89
N ASN A 2 -24.58 -12.67 17.01
CA ASN A 2 -24.02 -13.99 17.38
C ASN A 2 -22.48 -14.00 17.18
N CYS A 3 -21.73 -14.81 17.94
CA CYS A 3 -20.28 -14.95 17.82
C CYS A 3 -19.81 -15.31 16.39
N LYS A 4 -20.59 -16.11 15.63
CA LYS A 4 -20.26 -16.42 14.23
C LYS A 4 -20.30 -15.19 13.34
N GLU A 5 -21.33 -14.37 13.51
CA GLU A 5 -21.56 -13.17 12.70
C GLU A 5 -20.55 -12.07 13.04
N CYS A 6 -20.30 -11.88 14.35
CA CYS A 6 -19.22 -11.03 14.84
C CYS A 6 -17.87 -11.42 14.23
N ARG A 7 -17.56 -12.73 14.12
CA ARG A 7 -16.31 -13.22 13.53
C ARG A 7 -16.13 -12.83 12.06
N TYR A 8 -17.19 -12.88 11.25
CA TYR A 8 -17.10 -12.50 9.84
C TYR A 8 -16.88 -10.99 9.70
N LEU A 9 -17.59 -10.21 10.51
CA LEU A 9 -17.53 -8.75 10.48
C LEU A 9 -16.29 -8.20 11.19
N LEU A 10 -15.60 -9.00 12.02
CA LEU A 10 -14.39 -8.59 12.75
C LEU A 10 -13.26 -8.12 11.81
N PHE A 11 -13.15 -8.72 10.63
CA PHE A 11 -12.16 -8.31 9.62
C PHE A 11 -12.48 -6.92 9.09
N ASP A 12 -13.74 -6.69 8.67
CA ASP A 12 -14.20 -5.39 8.19
C ASP A 12 -14.22 -4.32 9.30
N TYR A 13 -14.39 -4.74 10.56
CA TYR A 13 -14.30 -3.89 11.75
C TYR A 13 -12.88 -3.35 11.94
N VAL A 14 -11.88 -4.22 11.86
CA VAL A 14 -10.45 -3.85 11.98
C VAL A 14 -10.03 -2.99 10.78
N ASP A 15 -10.48 -3.33 9.58
CA ASP A 15 -10.29 -2.53 8.35
C ASP A 15 -11.11 -1.21 8.34
N ASN A 16 -11.92 -0.95 9.37
CA ASN A 16 -12.79 0.22 9.51
C ASN A 16 -13.74 0.46 8.31
N LYS A 17 -14.21 -0.63 7.68
CA LYS A 17 -15.12 -0.66 6.52
C LYS A 17 -16.59 -0.79 6.88
N LEU A 18 -16.91 -0.95 8.16
CA LEU A 18 -18.28 -1.09 8.65
C LEU A 18 -18.96 0.26 8.85
N THR A 19 -20.30 0.25 8.73
CA THR A 19 -21.14 1.39 9.10
C THR A 19 -21.12 1.60 10.62
N PRO A 20 -21.32 2.84 11.10
CA PRO A 20 -21.23 3.16 12.53
C PRO A 20 -22.23 2.36 13.39
N ASP A 21 -23.43 2.11 12.87
CA ASP A 21 -24.49 1.33 13.52
C ASP A 21 -24.05 -0.12 13.78
N THR A 22 -23.43 -0.76 12.78
CA THR A 22 -22.89 -2.12 12.91
C THR A 22 -21.65 -2.16 13.80
N LYS A 23 -20.86 -1.09 13.83
CA LYS A 23 -19.70 -0.95 14.71
C LYS A 23 -20.11 -0.98 16.19
N GLU A 24 -21.18 -0.27 16.54
CA GLU A 24 -21.71 -0.19 17.91
C GLU A 24 -22.22 -1.55 18.40
N ILE A 25 -22.92 -2.29 17.54
CA ILE A 25 -23.40 -3.65 17.81
C ILE A 25 -22.24 -4.63 18.06
N ILE A 26 -21.12 -4.45 17.33
CA ILE A 26 -19.92 -5.26 17.51
C ILE A 26 -19.24 -4.89 18.84
N ASP A 27 -19.09 -3.60 19.14
CA ASP A 27 -18.48 -3.13 20.39
C ASP A 27 -19.21 -3.68 21.63
N GLU A 28 -20.55 -3.61 21.63
CA GLU A 28 -21.38 -4.21 22.68
C GLU A 28 -21.12 -5.71 22.82
N HIS A 29 -21.01 -6.43 21.70
CA HIS A 29 -20.73 -7.87 21.72
C HIS A 29 -19.32 -8.19 22.25
N LEU A 30 -18.31 -7.35 21.97
CA LEU A 30 -16.96 -7.54 22.49
C LEU A 30 -16.89 -7.30 24.01
N GLN A 31 -17.68 -6.38 24.55
CA GLN A 31 -17.75 -6.16 25.99
C GLN A 31 -18.36 -7.35 26.74
N VAL A 32 -19.30 -8.06 26.10
CA VAL A 32 -20.00 -9.21 26.70
C VAL A 32 -19.27 -10.53 26.46
N CYS A 33 -18.57 -10.69 25.32
CA CYS A 33 -17.97 -11.96 24.91
C CYS A 33 -16.43 -11.93 24.93
N PRO A 34 -15.78 -12.55 25.93
CA PRO A 34 -14.31 -12.53 26.05
C PRO A 34 -13.61 -13.30 24.92
N GLU A 35 -14.25 -14.34 24.37
CA GLU A 35 -13.73 -15.11 23.23
C GLU A 35 -13.58 -14.24 21.97
N CYS A 36 -14.55 -13.36 21.72
CA CYS A 36 -14.53 -12.45 20.58
C CYS A 36 -13.52 -11.32 20.78
N ALA A 37 -13.38 -10.81 22.00
CA ALA A 37 -12.38 -9.80 22.37
C ALA A 37 -10.95 -10.32 22.16
N ALA A 38 -10.61 -11.49 22.71
CA ALA A 38 -9.29 -12.09 22.55
C ALA A 38 -8.94 -12.33 21.06
N ARG A 39 -9.94 -12.65 20.24
CA ARG A 39 -9.74 -12.85 18.81
C ARG A 39 -9.52 -11.54 18.05
N MET A 40 -10.18 -10.46 18.46
CA MET A 40 -9.95 -9.13 17.89
C MET A 40 -8.53 -8.65 18.19
N GLU A 41 -8.08 -8.79 19.44
CA GLU A 41 -6.71 -8.45 19.83
C GLU A 41 -5.68 -9.23 18.99
N ALA A 42 -5.88 -10.53 18.80
CA ALA A 42 -5.02 -11.35 17.95
C ALA A 42 -5.02 -10.94 16.47
N LEU A 43 -6.08 -10.29 15.97
CA LEU A 43 -6.11 -9.74 14.61
C LEU A 43 -5.38 -8.39 14.52
N GLN A 44 -5.53 -7.53 15.52
CA GLN A 44 -4.84 -6.23 15.59
C GLN A 44 -3.32 -6.41 15.66
N VAL A 45 -2.84 -7.31 16.52
CA VAL A 45 -1.40 -7.62 16.63
C VAL A 45 -0.83 -8.06 15.28
N ARG A 46 -1.53 -8.92 14.55
CA ARG A 46 -1.09 -9.35 13.20
C ARG A 46 -1.06 -8.21 12.19
N GLN A 47 -2.00 -7.26 12.26
CA GLN A 47 -1.99 -6.11 11.36
C GLN A 47 -0.83 -5.16 11.68
N GLU A 48 -0.57 -4.88 12.95
CA GLU A 48 0.57 -4.05 13.36
C GLU A 48 1.91 -4.66 12.91
N GLU A 49 2.08 -5.98 13.04
CA GLU A 49 3.25 -6.69 12.53
C GLU A 49 3.38 -6.58 11.00
N LEU A 50 2.26 -6.69 10.27
CA LEU A 50 2.23 -6.53 8.81
C LEU A 50 2.53 -5.09 8.38
N GLU A 51 2.01 -4.09 9.08
CA GLU A 51 2.30 -2.68 8.83
C GLU A 51 3.78 -2.36 9.11
N GLN A 52 4.34 -2.88 10.21
CA GLN A 52 5.76 -2.77 10.52
C GLN A 52 6.64 -3.47 9.48
N ALA A 53 6.24 -4.66 9.03
CA ALA A 53 6.92 -5.40 7.96
C ALA A 53 6.80 -4.68 6.60
N SER A 54 5.67 -4.01 6.34
CA SER A 54 5.51 -3.16 5.14
C SER A 54 6.43 -1.95 5.16
N GLY A 55 6.72 -1.39 6.34
CA GLY A 55 7.76 -0.38 6.53
C GLY A 55 9.17 -0.88 6.18
N MET A 56 9.42 -2.20 6.26
CA MET A 56 10.69 -2.81 5.86
C MET A 56 10.85 -2.87 4.32
N PHE A 57 9.75 -2.93 3.57
CA PHE A 57 9.78 -2.87 2.10
C PHE A 57 10.27 -1.50 1.60
N PHE A 58 10.02 -0.42 2.35
CA PHE A 58 10.53 0.92 2.05
C PHE A 58 12.07 1.00 2.09
N TYR A 59 12.75 0.13 2.84
CA TYR A 59 14.22 0.05 2.81
C TYR A 59 14.75 -0.60 1.53
N LEU A 60 14.03 -1.56 0.94
CA LEU A 60 14.41 -2.16 -0.34
C LEU A 60 14.28 -1.16 -1.49
N PHE A 61 13.29 -0.27 -1.41
CA PHE A 61 13.06 0.78 -2.41
C PHE A 61 13.64 2.15 -2.02
N LYS A 62 14.55 2.26 -1.04
CA LYS A 62 15.17 3.54 -0.68
C LYS A 62 16.08 4.00 -1.82
N PRO A 63 15.72 5.04 -2.61
CA PRO A 63 16.61 5.53 -3.65
C PRO A 63 17.84 6.14 -2.96
N SER A 64 19.00 5.51 -3.12
CA SER A 64 20.27 6.02 -2.64
C SER A 64 20.53 7.40 -3.28
N GLY A 65 21.01 8.36 -2.51
CA GLY A 65 21.14 9.76 -2.95
C GLY A 65 21.97 9.98 -4.22
N GLY A 66 22.79 9.00 -4.62
CA GLY A 66 23.52 8.99 -5.89
C GLY A 66 22.64 8.77 -7.13
N PHE A 67 21.44 8.21 -6.99
CA PHE A 67 20.54 7.89 -8.11
C PHE A 67 19.98 9.13 -8.81
N LYS A 68 19.87 10.27 -8.11
CA LYS A 68 19.34 11.52 -8.68
C LYS A 68 20.19 12.03 -9.85
N ARG A 69 21.52 11.96 -9.73
CA ARG A 69 22.44 12.41 -10.79
C ARG A 69 22.41 11.46 -11.98
N LEU A 70 22.35 10.15 -11.71
CA LEU A 70 22.26 9.13 -12.76
C LEU A 70 20.97 9.26 -13.57
N PHE A 71 19.84 9.52 -12.90
CA PHE A 71 18.54 9.68 -13.56
C PHE A 71 18.49 10.92 -14.47
N ILE A 72 19.07 12.05 -14.03
CA ILE A 72 19.17 13.27 -14.83
C ILE A 72 20.05 13.04 -16.06
N ILE A 73 21.23 12.41 -15.88
CA ILE A 73 22.14 12.11 -16.99
C ILE A 73 21.48 11.16 -18.00
N ALA A 74 20.81 10.11 -17.54
CA ALA A 74 20.08 9.18 -18.40
C ALA A 74 18.92 9.85 -19.16
N SER A 75 18.19 10.74 -18.50
CA SER A 75 17.12 11.54 -19.11
C SER A 75 17.64 12.48 -20.21
N LEU A 76 18.76 13.16 -19.97
CA LEU A 76 19.39 14.03 -20.97
C LEU A 76 19.94 13.24 -22.16
N LEU A 77 20.58 12.09 -21.91
CA LEU A 77 21.11 11.21 -22.96
C LEU A 77 20.00 10.66 -23.85
N THR A 78 18.88 10.23 -23.25
CA THR A 78 17.73 9.72 -24.01
C THR A 78 17.06 10.79 -24.84
N ALA A 79 16.88 12.01 -24.29
CA ALA A 79 16.36 13.15 -25.04
C ALA A 79 17.27 13.53 -26.22
N LEU A 80 18.59 13.52 -26.02
CA LEU A 80 19.57 13.85 -27.06
C LEU A 80 19.57 12.78 -28.17
N LEU A 81 19.50 11.50 -27.82
CA LEU A 81 19.35 10.41 -28.78
C LEU A 81 18.08 10.56 -29.62
N PHE A 82 16.96 10.87 -28.98
CA PHE A 82 15.68 11.06 -29.67
C PHE A 82 15.72 12.28 -30.62
N ALA A 83 16.35 13.38 -30.21
CA ALA A 83 16.55 14.55 -31.06
C ALA A 83 17.42 14.24 -32.29
N ILE A 84 18.50 13.45 -32.13
CA ILE A 84 19.34 13.04 -33.26
C ILE A 84 18.56 12.13 -34.22
N LEU A 85 17.81 11.16 -33.69
CA LEU A 85 17.03 10.23 -34.52
C LEU A 85 15.95 10.97 -35.31
N THR A 86 15.24 11.91 -34.69
CA THR A 86 14.23 12.74 -35.37
C THR A 86 14.85 13.65 -36.43
N TYR A 87 16.01 14.25 -36.16
CA TYR A 87 16.76 15.03 -37.15
C TYR A 87 17.21 14.19 -38.36
N LEU A 88 17.74 12.99 -38.13
CA LEU A 88 18.15 12.07 -39.19
C LEU A 88 16.95 11.61 -40.03
N HIS A 89 15.82 11.29 -39.38
CA HIS A 89 14.60 10.92 -40.08
C HIS A 89 14.08 12.06 -40.97
N LEU A 90 14.13 13.30 -40.47
CA LEU A 90 13.72 14.47 -41.25
C LEU A 90 14.67 14.72 -42.44
N LYS A 91 15.98 14.58 -42.23
CA LYS A 91 16.99 14.72 -43.29
C LYS A 91 16.83 13.65 -44.38
N ASN A 92 16.54 12.41 -44.00
CA ASN A 92 16.31 11.30 -44.92
C ASN A 92 14.98 11.41 -45.70
N LEU A 93 14.03 12.23 -45.22
CA LEU A 93 12.79 12.56 -45.95
C LEU A 93 12.97 13.71 -46.94
N ILE A 94 14.01 14.53 -46.76
CA ILE A 94 14.28 15.74 -47.56
C ILE A 94 15.25 15.45 -48.73
N PHE A 95 15.99 14.35 -48.69
CA PHE A 95 16.95 13.93 -49.71
C PHE A 95 16.43 12.72 -50.48
#